data_AF-A0A925HBQ5-F1
#
_entry.id   AF-A0A925HBQ5-F1
#
_cell.length_a   1.000
_cell.length_b   1.000
_cell.length_c   1.000
_cell.angle_alpha   90.00
_cell.angle_beta   90.00
_cell.angle_gamma   90.00
#
_symmetry.space_group_name_H-M   'P 1'
#
loop_
_entity.id
_entity.type
_entity.pdbx_description
1 polymer ?
#
loop_
_entity_poly.entity_id
_entity_poly.type
_entity_poly.pdbx_seq_one_letter_code
_entity_poly.pdbx_strand_id
1 'polypeptide(L)'
;MIQIQNPNVWRRAFEKLSTEPQSIRRHEAGLWLVTNKVKNNTYTVRVERQDGLTFITCGCEAGSPTTSRRIPMPCKHAGAVILFLRGVREMRRRAHA
;
A
#
# COMPACT_ATOMS: atom_id res chain seq x y z
N MET A 1 12.38 -0.75 4.04
CA MET A 1 11.54 -0.52 5.24
C MET A 1 11.09 0.94 5.24
N ILE A 2 9.78 1.21 5.19
CA ILE A 2 9.27 2.60 5.18
C ILE A 2 9.12 3.08 6.62
N GLN A 3 10.02 3.96 7.07
CA GLN A 3 9.92 4.60 8.38
C GLN A 3 8.98 5.82 8.29
N ILE A 4 7.90 5.83 9.08
CA ILE A 4 6.91 6.90 9.09
C ILE A 4 7.51 8.11 9.84
N GLN A 5 8.13 9.03 9.11
CA GLN A 5 8.66 10.26 9.72
C GLN A 5 7.74 11.49 9.52
N ASN A 6 6.88 11.49 8.50
CA ASN A 6 6.01 12.63 8.20
C ASN A 6 4.61 12.21 7.69
N PRO A 7 3.54 12.43 8.47
CA PRO A 7 2.16 12.13 8.07
C PRO A 7 1.71 12.78 6.75
N ASN A 8 2.30 13.91 6.37
CA ASN A 8 1.97 14.61 5.13
C ASN A 8 2.35 13.81 3.88
N VAL A 9 3.35 12.93 3.97
CA VAL A 9 3.76 12.08 2.85
C VAL A 9 2.68 11.04 2.56
N TRP A 10 2.10 10.46 3.61
CA TRP A 10 0.94 9.58 3.47
C TRP A 10 -0.27 10.33 2.93
N ARG A 11 -0.55 11.54 3.42
CA ARG A 11 -1.64 12.37 2.90
C ARG A 11 -1.54 12.58 1.39
N ARG A 12 -0.38 13.04 0.90
CA ARG A 12 -0.13 13.22 -0.54
C ARG A 12 -0.23 11.93 -1.34
N ALA A 13 0.23 10.82 -0.78
CA ALA A 13 0.08 9.52 -1.42
C ALA A 13 -1.41 9.11 -1.54
N PHE A 14 -2.22 9.43 -0.53
CA PHE A 14 -3.65 9.13 -0.47
C PHE A 14 -4.46 10.08 -1.36
N GLU A 15 -4.07 11.34 -1.48
CA GLU A 15 -4.69 12.30 -2.41
C GLU A 15 -4.68 11.77 -3.84
N LYS A 16 -3.61 11.07 -4.27
CA LYS A 16 -3.56 10.46 -5.60
C LYS A 16 -4.57 9.32 -5.81
N LEU A 17 -5.15 8.76 -4.75
CA LEU A 17 -6.15 7.70 -4.87
C LEU A 17 -7.52 8.21 -5.30
N SER A 18 -7.78 9.52 -5.19
CA SER A 18 -9.04 10.11 -5.67
C SER A 18 -9.10 10.19 -7.19
N THR A 19 -7.94 10.35 -7.86
CA THR A 19 -7.85 10.51 -9.32
C THR A 19 -7.26 9.29 -10.03
N GLU A 20 -6.55 8.42 -9.30
CA GLU A 20 -5.98 7.19 -9.84
C GLU A 20 -6.61 5.97 -9.15
N PRO A 21 -7.75 5.44 -9.64
CA PRO A 21 -8.38 4.26 -9.06
C PRO A 21 -7.45 3.03 -9.13
N GLN A 22 -7.45 2.26 -8.04
CA GLN A 22 -6.64 1.06 -7.88
C GLN A 22 -7.53 -0.19 -7.83
N SER A 23 -7.08 -1.28 -8.45
CA SER A 23 -7.61 -2.63 -8.22
C SER A 23 -6.68 -3.37 -7.28
N ILE A 24 -7.21 -4.02 -6.24
CA ILE A 24 -6.41 -4.78 -5.27
C ILE A 24 -6.81 -6.25 -5.35
N ARG A 25 -5.82 -7.14 -5.52
CA ARG A 25 -6.00 -8.59 -5.48
C ARG A 25 -4.96 -9.23 -4.58
N ARG A 26 -5.36 -10.19 -3.77
CA ARG A 26 -4.41 -11.03 -3.02
C ARG A 26 -3.74 -12.01 -3.97
N HIS A 27 -2.41 -12.10 -3.92
CA HIS A 27 -1.67 -13.10 -4.69
C HIS A 27 -1.31 -14.31 -3.83
N GLU A 28 -0.71 -14.05 -2.68
CA GLU A 28 -0.36 -15.06 -1.67
C GLU A 28 -0.50 -14.45 -0.26
N ALA A 29 -0.10 -15.17 0.78
CA ALA A 29 -0.09 -14.61 2.12
C ALA A 29 0.89 -13.42 2.22
N GLY A 30 0.40 -12.28 2.71
CA GLY A 30 1.19 -11.06 2.82
C GLY A 30 1.44 -10.32 1.50
N LEU A 31 1.31 -10.95 0.33
CA LEU A 31 1.56 -10.30 -0.97
C LEU A 31 0.28 -9.95 -1.71
N TRP A 32 0.20 -8.70 -2.14
CA TRP A 32 -0.91 -8.10 -2.86
C TRP A 32 -0.42 -7.56 -4.20
N LEU A 33 -1.29 -7.68 -5.21
CA LEU A 33 -1.13 -7.04 -6.50
C LEU A 33 -2.05 -5.83 -6.55
N VAL A 34 -1.46 -4.68 -6.86
CA VAL A 34 -2.14 -3.40 -6.95
C VAL A 34 -2.02 -2.89 -8.37
N THR A 35 -3.13 -2.93 -9.11
CA THR A 35 -3.19 -2.43 -10.48
C THR A 35 -3.70 -1.00 -10.47
N ASN A 36 -2.85 -0.07 -10.90
CA ASN A 36 -3.26 1.29 -11.18
C ASN A 36 -4.02 1.31 -12.51
N LYS A 37 -5.34 1.59 -12.46
CA LYS A 37 -6.20 1.50 -13.65
C LYS A 37 -5.93 2.60 -14.67
N VAL A 38 -5.47 3.77 -14.23
CA VAL A 38 -5.12 4.89 -15.13
C VAL A 38 -3.85 4.59 -15.90
N LYS A 39 -2.85 4.00 -15.22
CA LYS A 39 -1.55 3.69 -15.81
C LYS A 39 -1.46 2.30 -16.46
N ASN A 40 -2.51 1.50 -16.32
CA ASN A 40 -2.55 0.09 -16.70
C ASN A 40 -1.29 -0.69 -16.27
N ASN A 41 -0.84 -0.45 -15.04
CA ASN A 41 0.37 -1.08 -14.50
C ASN A 41 0.10 -1.72 -13.14
N THR A 42 0.72 -2.88 -12.89
CA THR A 42 0.55 -3.65 -11.67
C THR A 42 1.81 -3.62 -10.83
N TYR A 43 1.64 -3.29 -9.56
CA TYR A 43 2.71 -3.22 -8.58
C TYR A 43 2.50 -4.28 -7.51
N THR A 44 3.60 -4.88 -7.04
CA THR A 44 3.59 -5.76 -5.87
C THR A 44 3.60 -4.91 -4.59
N VAL A 45 2.80 -5.31 -3.61
CA VAL A 45 2.78 -4.73 -2.26
C VAL A 45 2.82 -5.87 -1.26
N ARG A 46 3.90 -5.94 -0.47
CA ARG A 46 4.10 -6.93 0.57
C ARG A 46 3.79 -6.32 1.93
N VAL A 47 3.03 -7.05 2.74
CA VAL A 47 2.65 -6.73 4.11
C VAL A 47 3.21 -7.84 5.01
N GLU A 48 4.11 -7.48 5.90
CA GLU A 48 4.82 -8.40 6.78
C GLU A 48 4.65 -7.98 8.24
N ARG A 49 4.79 -8.96 9.14
CA ARG A 49 4.88 -8.70 10.58
C ARG A 49 6.24 -9.15 11.08
N GLN A 50 6.93 -8.25 11.77
CA GLN A 50 8.21 -8.52 12.44
C GLN A 50 8.15 -7.84 13.81
N ASP A 51 8.49 -8.56 14.87
CA ASP A 51 8.52 -8.05 16.25
C ASP A 51 7.22 -7.34 16.69
N GLY A 52 6.06 -7.88 16.30
CA GLY A 52 4.75 -7.29 16.58
C GLY A 52 4.38 -6.06 15.75
N LEU A 53 5.32 -5.51 14.97
CA LEU A 53 5.13 -4.39 14.09
C LEU A 53 4.70 -4.85 12.69
N THR A 54 3.90 -4.02 12.01
CA THR A 54 3.45 -4.30 10.63
C THR A 54 4.23 -3.43 9.66
N PHE A 55 4.87 -4.06 8.68
CA PHE A 55 5.66 -3.43 7.64
C PHE A 55 4.96 -3.56 6.29
N ILE A 56 5.03 -2.51 5.47
CA ILE A 56 4.49 -2.50 4.12
C ILE A 56 5.59 -2.05 3.16
N THR A 57 5.84 -2.86 2.15
CA THR A 57 6.83 -2.60 1.09
C THR A 57 6.13 -2.66 -0.26
N CYS A 58 6.38 -1.68 -1.13
CA CYS A 58 5.83 -1.65 -2.48
C CYS A 58 6.96 -1.66 -3.52
N GLY A 59 6.83 -2.49 -4.55
CA GLY A 59 7.80 -2.62 -5.65
C GLY A 59 7.80 -1.44 -6.64
N CYS A 60 7.09 -0.34 -6.38
CA CYS A 60 7.21 0.87 -7.20
C CYS A 60 8.46 1.69 -6.80
N GLU A 61 8.92 2.58 -7.67
CA GLU A 61 10.11 3.42 -7.42
C GLU A 61 10.06 4.22 -6.11
N ALA A 62 8.87 4.60 -5.64
CA ALA A 62 8.74 5.25 -4.33
C ALA A 62 9.00 4.30 -3.15
N GLY A 63 8.54 3.04 -3.24
CA GLY A 63 8.65 2.04 -2.17
C GLY A 63 9.92 1.19 -2.23
N SER A 64 10.53 1.08 -3.40
CA SER A 64 11.79 0.39 -3.65
C SER A 64 12.61 1.19 -4.66
N PRO A 65 13.17 2.35 -4.24
CA PRO A 65 13.94 3.20 -5.13
C PRO A 65 15.16 2.44 -5.65
N THR A 66 15.30 2.43 -6.97
CA THR A 66 16.40 1.76 -7.67
C THR A 66 17.66 2.63 -7.72
N THR A 67 17.52 3.94 -7.49
CA THR A 67 18.64 4.88 -7.34
C THR A 67 19.08 4.94 -5.87
N SER A 68 20.31 4.47 -5.60
CA SER A 68 20.91 4.09 -4.31
C SER A 68 20.97 5.13 -3.17
N ARG A 69 20.36 6.32 -3.32
CA ARG A 69 20.36 7.37 -2.30
C ARG A 69 18.98 7.79 -1.81
N ARG A 70 17.90 7.19 -2.32
CA ARG A 70 16.53 7.56 -1.92
C ARG A 70 16.02 6.65 -0.82
N ILE A 71 15.48 7.26 0.23
CA ILE A 71 14.80 6.54 1.30
C ILE A 71 13.46 6.03 0.76
N PRO A 72 13.05 4.78 1.02
CA PRO A 72 11.71 4.30 0.71
C PRO A 72 10.62 5.18 1.31
N MET A 73 9.70 5.65 0.45
CA MET A 73 8.63 6.57 0.81
C MET A 73 7.26 5.88 0.74
N PRO A 74 6.30 6.30 1.58
CA PRO A 74 4.90 5.97 1.40
C PRO A 74 4.41 6.26 -0.02
N CYS A 75 3.79 5.27 -0.65
CA CYS A 75 3.24 5.39 -2.00
C CYS A 75 1.74 5.13 -2.01
N LYS A 76 1.07 5.59 -3.06
CA LYS A 76 -0.38 5.39 -3.23
C LYS A 76 -0.77 3.91 -3.26
N HIS A 77 0.07 3.03 -3.81
CA HIS A 77 -0.24 1.59 -3.86
C HIS A 77 -0.27 0.95 -2.47
N ALA A 78 0.69 1.31 -1.61
CA ALA A 78 0.67 0.91 -0.20
C ALA A 78 -0.56 1.49 0.53
N GLY A 79 -0.87 2.76 0.28
CA GLY A 79 -2.09 3.39 0.80
C GLY A 79 -3.39 2.69 0.39
N ALA A 80 -3.48 2.28 -0.87
CA ALA A 80 -4.64 1.55 -1.40
C ALA A 80 -4.84 0.20 -0.69
N VAL A 81 -3.76 -0.56 -0.44
CA VAL A 81 -3.83 -1.81 0.31
C VAL A 81 -4.30 -1.57 1.75
N ILE A 82 -3.81 -0.53 2.42
CA ILE A 82 -4.25 -0.17 3.78
C ILE A 82 -5.75 0.11 3.81
N LEU A 83 -6.24 0.95 2.89
CA LEU A 83 -7.66 1.29 2.81
C LEU A 83 -8.53 0.07 2.50
N PHE A 84 -8.10 -0.76 1.55
CA PHE A 84 -8.77 -2.00 1.19
C PHE A 84 -8.91 -2.94 2.39
N LEU A 85 -7.81 -3.21 3.10
CA LEU A 85 -7.80 -4.09 4.26
C LEU A 85 -8.65 -3.56 5.42
N ARG A 86 -8.65 -2.23 5.64
CA ARG A 86 -9.53 -1.58 6.61
C ARG A 86 -11.01 -1.78 6.23
N GLY A 87 -11.35 -1.58 4.96
CA GLY A 87 -12.71 -1.82 4.45
C GLY A 87 -13.14 -3.28 4.63
N VAL A 88 -12.30 -4.25 4.27
CA VAL A 88 -12.58 -5.69 4.46
C VAL A 88 -12.78 -6.03 5.93
N ARG A 89 -11.93 -5.52 6.82
CA ARG A 89 -12.08 -5.72 8.26
C ARG A 89 -13.40 -5.15 8.77
N GLU A 90 -13.79 -3.97 8.30
CA GLU A 90 -15.06 -3.34 8.66
C GLU A 90 -16.26 -4.16 8.20
N MET A 91 -16.27 -4.59 6.93
CA MET A 91 -17.33 -5.44 6.39
C MET A 91 -17.49 -6.74 7.19
N ARG A 92 -16.38 -7.38 7.57
CA ARG A 92 -16.40 -8.58 8.41
C ARG A 92 -16.99 -8.29 9.79
N ARG A 93 -16.62 -7.17 10.43
CA ARG A 93 -17.19 -6.79 11.73
C ARG A 93 -18.70 -6.65 11.66
N ARG A 94 -19.21 -6.02 10.60
CA ARG A 94 -20.66 -5.83 10.40
C ARG A 94 -21.41 -7.12 10.07
N ALA A 95 -20.77 -8.05 9.35
CA ALA A 95 -21.40 -9.32 8.99
C ALA A 95 -21.52 -10.29 10.19
N HIS A 96 -20.77 -10.06 11.26
CA HIS A 96 -20.78 -10.87 12.49
C HIS A 96 -21.37 -10.12 13.70
N ALA A 97 -21.96 -8.94 13.48
CA ALA A 97 -22.67 -8.15 14.49
C ALA A 97 -24.18 -8.35 14.31
#